data_AF-A0A2M8EE45-F1
#
_entry.id   AF-A0A2M8EE45-F1
#
_cell.length_a   1.000
_cell.length_b   1.000
_cell.length_c   1.000
_cell.angle_alpha   90.00
_cell.angle_beta   90.00
_cell.angle_gamma   90.00
#
_symmetry.space_group_name_H-M   'P 1'
#
loop_
_entity.id
_entity.type
_entity.pdbx_description
1 polymer ?
#
loop_
_entity_poly.entity_id
_entity_poly.type
_entity_poly.pdbx_seq_one_letter_code
_entity_poly.pdbx_strand_id
1 'polypeptide(L)'
;MIDHESQFLDFIVHRGVGSKDVVASSPVSYISYLNSVAKLIGRDITPALLRNESDVLKIARCISGKRKPKTIQNYCTAMRQYADMVAAKGL
;
A
#
# COMPACT_ATOMS: atom_id res chain seq x y z
N MET A 1 6.58 -4.34 -8.83
CA MET A 1 5.71 -3.23 -9.25
C MET A 1 4.34 -3.43 -8.61
N ILE A 2 3.41 -2.51 -8.86
CA ILE A 2 2.04 -2.63 -8.37
C ILE A 2 1.09 -2.61 -9.57
N ASP A 3 0.10 -3.49 -9.56
CA ASP A 3 -0.99 -3.45 -10.53
C ASP A 3 -1.95 -2.30 -10.20
N HIS A 4 -2.57 -1.74 -11.23
CA HIS A 4 -3.52 -0.63 -11.12
C HIS A 4 -2.94 0.64 -10.49
N GLU A 5 -1.64 0.92 -10.68
CA GLU A 5 -0.95 2.08 -10.09
C GLU A 5 -1.70 3.41 -10.31
N SER A 6 -2.12 3.72 -11.54
CA SER A 6 -2.87 4.94 -11.85
C SER A 6 -4.22 5.00 -11.13
N GLN A 7 -4.94 3.88 -11.04
CA GLN A 7 -6.23 3.81 -10.36
C GLN A 7 -6.07 3.97 -8.85
N PHE A 8 -4.96 3.45 -8.31
CA PHE A 8 -4.62 3.58 -6.90
C PHE A 8 -4.24 5.01 -6.56
N LEU A 9 -3.45 5.67 -7.41
CA LEU A 9 -3.09 7.07 -7.28
C LEU A 9 -4.34 7.95 -7.25
N ASP A 10 -5.23 7.79 -8.23
CA ASP A 10 -6.50 8.52 -8.28
C ASP A 10 -7.35 8.26 -7.02
N PHE A 11 -7.43 7.00 -6.57
CA PHE A 11 -8.23 6.62 -5.42
C PHE A 11 -7.78 7.32 -4.13
N ILE A 12 -6.47 7.33 -3.84
CA ILE A 12 -5.96 7.94 -2.61
C ILE A 12 -5.99 9.47 -2.64
N VAL A 13 -5.86 10.07 -3.84
CA VAL A 13 -6.03 11.52 -4.03
C VAL A 13 -7.48 11.94 -3.73
N HIS A 14 -8.47 11.22 -4.27
CA HIS A 14 -9.89 11.58 -4.10
C HIS A 14 -10.42 11.31 -2.69
N ARG A 15 -9.80 10.41 -1.93
CA ARG A 15 -10.13 10.16 -0.50
C ARG A 15 -9.55 11.18 0.47
N GLY A 16 -8.81 12.17 0.00
CA GLY A 16 -8.22 13.22 0.84
C GLY A 16 -6.96 12.77 1.61
N VAL A 17 -6.34 11.66 1.19
CA VAL A 17 -5.03 11.26 1.74
C VAL A 17 -3.99 12.25 1.20
N GLY A 18 -3.48 13.12 2.09
CA GLY A 18 -2.49 14.15 1.75
C GLY A 18 -3.01 15.59 1.73
N SER A 19 -4.29 15.84 2.05
CA SER A 19 -4.90 17.17 1.89
C SER A 19 -4.69 18.15 3.07
N LYS A 20 -4.03 17.75 4.17
CA LYS A 20 -3.95 18.59 5.39
C LYS A 20 -2.62 18.67 6.14
N ASP A 21 -1.49 18.17 5.64
CA ASP A 21 -0.22 18.31 6.37
C ASP A 21 0.98 18.65 5.48
N VAL A 22 1.63 19.76 5.84
CA VAL A 22 2.63 20.51 5.08
C VAL A 22 4.00 19.81 4.97
N VAL A 23 4.24 18.62 5.55
CA VAL A 23 5.62 18.08 5.64
C VAL A 23 5.80 16.57 5.37
N ALA A 24 4.78 15.72 5.08
CA ALA A 24 5.04 14.26 5.08
C ALA A 24 4.40 13.26 4.07
N SER A 25 3.34 13.51 3.30
CA SER A 25 2.46 12.37 2.93
C SER A 25 1.95 12.31 1.48
N SER A 26 2.81 12.51 0.49
CA SER A 26 2.40 12.47 -0.92
C SER A 26 1.88 11.07 -1.35
N PRO A 27 0.85 10.99 -2.21
CA PRO A 27 0.45 9.77 -2.92
C PRO A 27 1.64 8.97 -3.50
N VAL A 28 2.70 9.67 -3.92
CA VAL A 28 3.96 9.07 -4.39
C VAL A 28 4.65 8.21 -3.33
N SER A 29 4.58 8.59 -2.06
CA SER A 29 5.15 7.79 -0.96
C SER A 29 4.42 6.45 -0.80
N TYR A 30 3.10 6.42 -1.01
CA TYR A 30 2.32 5.19 -0.97
C TYR A 30 2.72 4.24 -2.11
N ILE A 31 2.92 4.76 -3.32
CA ILE A 31 3.46 4.00 -4.44
C ILE A 31 4.84 3.43 -4.11
N SER A 32 5.75 4.27 -3.58
CA SER A 32 7.10 3.85 -3.18
C SER A 32 7.08 2.78 -2.10
N TYR A 33 6.16 2.87 -1.15
CA TYR A 33 5.97 1.86 -0.09
C TYR A 33 5.50 0.54 -0.66
N LEU A 34 4.46 0.53 -1.50
CA LEU A 34 3.99 -0.71 -2.12
C LEU A 34 5.04 -1.34 -3.04
N ASN A 35 5.78 -0.53 -3.81
CA ASN A 35 6.92 -1.02 -4.60
C ASN A 35 8.03 -1.60 -3.73
N SER A 36 8.29 -1.02 -2.55
CA SER A 36 9.24 -1.58 -1.58
C SER A 36 8.74 -2.91 -1.02
N VAL A 37 7.45 -3.03 -0.71
CA VAL A 37 6.84 -4.29 -0.29
C VAL A 37 7.00 -5.35 -1.38
N ALA A 38 6.64 -5.03 -2.64
CA ALA A 38 6.78 -5.92 -3.78
C ALA A 38 8.19 -6.51 -3.89
N LYS A 39 9.21 -5.65 -3.77
CA LYS A 39 10.62 -6.06 -3.75
C LYS A 39 10.95 -6.97 -2.58
N LEU A 40 10.44 -6.70 -1.38
CA LEU A 40 10.71 -7.50 -0.17
C LEU A 40 10.07 -8.90 -0.20
N ILE A 41 8.95 -9.05 -0.92
CA ILE A 41 8.25 -10.32 -1.09
C ILE A 41 8.57 -11.04 -2.40
N GLY A 42 9.33 -10.40 -3.30
CA GLY A 42 9.76 -10.98 -4.58
C GLY A 42 8.63 -11.15 -5.62
N ARG A 43 7.53 -10.40 -5.48
CA ARG A 43 6.36 -10.45 -6.38
C ARG A 43 5.61 -9.14 -6.38
N ASP A 44 4.82 -8.90 -7.41
CA ASP A 44 4.05 -7.68 -7.58
C ASP A 44 2.85 -7.61 -6.62
N ILE A 45 2.44 -6.38 -6.27
CA ILE A 45 1.21 -6.15 -5.51
C ILE A 45 0.05 -6.14 -6.49
N THR A 46 -0.84 -7.12 -6.35
CA THR A 46 -2.01 -7.31 -7.23
C THR A 46 -3.29 -7.43 -6.41
N PRO A 47 -4.48 -7.24 -7.00
CA PRO A 47 -5.75 -7.43 -6.30
C PRO A 47 -5.91 -8.83 -5.69
N ALA A 48 -5.41 -9.86 -6.39
CA ALA A 48 -5.44 -11.24 -5.91
C ALA A 48 -4.52 -11.48 -4.69
N LEU A 49 -3.42 -10.73 -4.59
CA LEU A 49 -2.46 -10.83 -3.49
C LEU A 49 -2.88 -10.01 -2.26
N LEU A 50 -3.48 -8.84 -2.49
CA LEU A 50 -3.75 -7.84 -1.46
C LEU A 50 -5.16 -7.28 -1.60
N ARG A 51 -6.13 -7.99 -1.02
CA ARG A 51 -7.56 -7.66 -1.15
C ARG A 51 -8.20 -7.15 0.14
N ASN A 52 -7.65 -7.52 1.30
CA ASN A 52 -8.27 -7.28 2.60
C ASN A 52 -7.22 -7.21 3.72
N GLU A 53 -7.65 -6.87 4.93
CA GLU A 53 -6.78 -6.74 6.10
C GLU A 53 -6.05 -8.04 6.46
N SER A 54 -6.65 -9.21 6.22
CA SER A 54 -5.96 -10.48 6.49
C SER A 54 -4.72 -10.64 5.61
N ASP A 55 -4.78 -10.18 4.36
CA ASP A 55 -3.64 -10.23 3.45
C ASP A 55 -2.57 -9.19 3.81
N VAL A 56 -2.99 -7.99 4.25
CA VAL A 56 -2.09 -6.98 4.84
C VAL A 56 -1.27 -7.60 5.98
N LEU A 57 -1.93 -8.27 6.92
CA LEU A 57 -1.28 -8.88 8.09
C LEU A 57 -0.35 -10.04 7.71
N LYS A 58 -0.75 -10.89 6.75
CA LYS A 58 0.12 -11.96 6.23
C LYS A 58 1.40 -11.40 5.61
N ILE A 59 1.27 -10.38 4.77
CA ILE A 59 2.42 -9.75 4.10
C ILE A 59 3.30 -9.05 5.14
N ALA A 60 2.71 -8.28 6.06
CA ALA A 60 3.43 -7.60 7.14
C ALA A 60 4.25 -8.58 7.99
N ARG A 61 3.68 -9.75 8.31
CA ARG A 61 4.40 -10.82 9.01
C ARG A 61 5.57 -11.36 8.19
N CYS A 62 5.39 -11.58 6.88
CA CYS A 62 6.42 -12.07 5.97
C CYS A 62 7.63 -11.11 5.84
N ILE A 63 7.38 -9.80 5.95
CA ILE A 63 8.43 -8.77 5.86
C ILE A 63 8.89 -8.25 7.23
N SER A 64 8.36 -8.79 8.33
CA SER A 64 8.78 -8.43 9.67
C SER A 64 10.29 -8.68 9.85
N GLY A 65 10.97 -7.76 10.53
CA GLY A 65 12.42 -7.82 10.71
C GLY A 65 13.26 -7.40 9.50
N LYS A 66 12.69 -7.30 8.28
CA LYS A 66 13.42 -6.83 7.09
C LYS A 66 13.59 -5.31 7.03
N ARG A 67 12.80 -4.57 7.84
CA ARG A 67 12.81 -3.11 7.98
C ARG A 67 12.48 -2.72 9.42
N LYS A 68 12.74 -1.45 9.75
CA LYS A 68 12.37 -0.86 11.05
C LYS A 68 10.86 -0.97 11.28
N PRO A 69 10.37 -1.19 12.51
CA PRO A 69 8.94 -1.33 12.79
C PRO A 69 8.08 -0.18 12.27
N LYS A 70 8.54 1.07 12.42
CA LYS A 70 7.87 2.26 11.88
C LYS A 70 7.70 2.21 10.36
N THR A 71 8.70 1.68 9.64
CA THR A 71 8.62 1.50 8.19
C THR A 71 7.58 0.44 7.82
N ILE A 72 7.50 -0.66 8.58
CA ILE A 72 6.47 -1.69 8.38
C ILE A 72 5.08 -1.12 8.63
N GLN A 73 4.89 -0.25 9.62
CA GLN A 73 3.62 0.43 9.85
C GLN A 73 3.22 1.30 8.65
N ASN A 74 4.14 2.09 8.09
CA ASN A 74 3.89 2.87 6.87
C ASN A 74 3.50 1.98 5.69
N TYR A 75 4.17 0.83 5.53
CA TYR A 75 3.81 -0.15 4.50
C TYR A 75 2.42 -0.71 4.71
N CYS A 76 2.03 -1.03 5.95
CA CYS A 76 0.68 -1.50 6.27
C CYS A 76 -0.38 -0.45 5.91
N THR A 77 -0.13 0.82 6.21
CA THR A 77 -1.04 1.91 5.82
C THR A 77 -1.21 1.97 4.30
N ALA A 78 -0.12 1.89 3.53
CA ALA A 78 -0.21 1.87 2.08
C ALA A 78 -0.94 0.64 1.54
N MET A 79 -0.67 -0.54 2.10
CA MET A 79 -1.34 -1.79 1.72
C MET A 79 -2.84 -1.75 2.00
N ARG A 80 -3.27 -1.15 3.11
CA ARG A 80 -4.69 -0.96 3.43
C ARG A 80 -5.38 -0.05 2.44
N GLN A 81 -4.76 1.07 2.06
CA GLN A 81 -5.33 1.93 1.03
C GLN A 81 -5.49 1.20 -0.31
N TYR A 82 -4.54 0.31 -0.65
CA TYR A 82 -4.65 -0.51 -1.86
C TYR A 82 -5.81 -1.50 -1.75
N ALA A 83 -5.92 -2.21 -0.63
CA ALA A 83 -7.02 -3.14 -0.39
C ALA A 83 -8.39 -2.43 -0.43
N ASP A 84 -8.49 -1.23 0.14
CA ASP A 84 -9.69 -0.40 0.07
C ASP A 84 -10.06 -0.02 -1.37
N MET A 85 -9.06 0.31 -2.21
CA MET A 85 -9.28 0.55 -3.64
C MET A 85 -9.80 -0.70 -4.34
N VAL A 86 -9.18 -1.86 -4.10
CA VAL A 86 -9.59 -3.15 -4.67
C VAL A 86 -11.05 -3.43 -4.32
N ALA A 87 -11.41 -3.28 -3.05
CA ALA A 87 -12.78 -3.46 -2.58
C ALA A 87 -13.76 -2.47 -3.22
N ALA A 88 -13.41 -1.18 -3.28
CA ALA A 88 -14.28 -0.13 -3.82
C ALA A 88 -14.51 -0.24 -5.33
N LYS A 89 -13.55 -0.79 -6.07
CA LYS A 89 -13.61 -0.93 -7.54
C LYS A 89 -14.03 -2.32 -8.01
N GLY A 90 -14.22 -3.28 -7.11
CA GLY A 90 -14.58 -4.65 -7.46
C GLY A 90 -13.49 -5.40 -8.23
N LEU A 91 -12.22 -5.11 -7.91
CA LEU A 91 -11.04 -5.76 -8.50
C LEU A 91 -10.70 -7.10 -7.81
#